data_AF-A0A2G4ITM2-F1
#
_entry.id   AF-A0A2G4ITM2-F1
#
_cell.length_a   1.000
_cell.length_b   1.000
_cell.length_c   1.000
_cell.angle_alpha   90.00
_cell.angle_beta   90.00
_cell.angle_gamma   90.00
#
_symmetry.space_group_name_H-M   'P 1'
#
loop_
_entity.id
_entity.type
_entity.pdbx_description
1 polymer ?
#
loop_
_entity_poly.entity_id
_entity_poly.type
_entity_poly.pdbx_seq_one_letter_code
_entity_poly.pdbx_strand_id
1 'polypeptide(L)'
;MSSGSRTLFRGGIFTVFNGAIAAVPLVARVVCPRLTTSLSQRVAAVSRSQISTRLQLERLEADTLPNGTHAGFDVNEMARIVQRMLDGIGLQSRFSRIVAVIGHGSSSLNNPHESAYDCGACGGGRGGPNARAFAIMANDSRVRAIVATRGIAIPEETFFVAGMQDTCSDTVVWFDADRVPKTHSADMRLLDLACRKAGASDARERCRRFDSAPLNVTAAAALRHVSQRAGDLAQVRPELGPVWRLLERVAAAEQAWIDWLGAKRASVNRSVRDSFPNRSDGDRG
;
A
#
# COMPACT_ATOMS: atom_id res chain seq x y z
N MET A 1 -9.05 40.22 28.78
CA MET A 1 -9.84 40.28 27.51
C MET A 1 -9.73 41.70 26.98
N SER A 2 -8.73 42.01 26.14
CA SER A 2 -8.56 43.35 25.56
C SER A 2 -8.84 43.35 24.06
N SER A 3 -9.79 44.21 23.70
CA SER A 3 -9.94 44.94 22.43
C SER A 3 -9.65 44.21 21.12
N GLY A 4 -10.70 43.67 20.52
CA GLY A 4 -10.82 43.56 19.07
C GLY A 4 -10.74 44.95 18.44
N SER A 5 -9.67 45.21 17.70
CA SER A 5 -9.46 46.49 17.00
C SER A 5 -10.45 46.62 15.84
N ARG A 6 -11.55 47.34 16.07
CA ARG A 6 -12.53 47.75 15.06
C ARG A 6 -11.97 48.89 14.20
N THR A 7 -11.05 48.60 13.30
CA THR A 7 -10.68 49.55 12.25
C THR A 7 -10.73 48.85 10.89
N LEU A 8 -11.79 49.09 10.12
CA LEU A 8 -11.97 48.63 8.73
C LEU A 8 -10.72 48.86 7.87
N PHE A 9 -9.98 49.93 8.14
CA PHE A 9 -8.74 50.28 7.46
C PHE A 9 -7.56 49.36 7.81
N ARG A 10 -7.33 49.06 9.10
CA ARG A 10 -6.28 48.10 9.49
C ARG A 10 -6.65 46.69 9.07
N GLY A 11 -7.92 46.30 9.21
CA GLY A 11 -8.42 45.02 8.70
C GLY A 11 -8.27 44.89 7.19
N GLY A 12 -8.56 45.95 6.43
CA GLY A 12 -8.39 46.00 4.97
C GLY A 12 -6.93 45.91 4.55
N ILE A 13 -6.03 46.69 5.15
CA ILE A 13 -4.59 46.61 4.89
C ILE A 13 -4.07 45.21 5.25
N PHE A 14 -4.43 44.69 6.42
CA PHE A 14 -4.00 43.36 6.84
C PHE A 14 -4.53 42.28 5.88
N THR A 15 -5.76 42.40 5.38
CA THR A 15 -6.36 41.47 4.40
C THR A 15 -5.68 41.56 3.04
N VAL A 16 -5.33 42.75 2.55
CA VAL A 16 -4.62 42.92 1.27
C VAL A 16 -3.20 42.35 1.37
N PHE A 17 -2.47 42.64 2.44
CA PHE A 17 -1.13 42.09 2.65
C PHE A 17 -1.16 40.56 2.84
N ASN A 18 -2.04 40.04 3.68
CA ASN A 18 -2.17 38.59 3.88
C ASN A 18 -2.71 37.89 2.62
N GLY A 19 -3.61 38.53 1.88
CA GLY A 19 -4.12 38.05 0.60
C GLY A 19 -3.05 38.00 -0.49
N ALA A 20 -2.20 39.03 -0.58
CA ALA A 20 -1.06 39.04 -1.50
C ALA A 20 -0.02 37.96 -1.12
N ILE A 21 0.26 37.78 0.17
CA ILE A 21 1.12 36.70 0.67
C ILE A 21 0.50 35.33 0.35
N ALA A 22 -0.82 35.17 0.46
CA ALA A 22 -1.53 33.93 0.11
C ALA A 22 -1.64 33.70 -1.41
N ALA A 23 -1.54 34.74 -2.23
CA ALA A 23 -1.51 34.63 -3.69
C ALA A 23 -0.19 34.05 -4.21
N VAL A 24 0.93 34.31 -3.54
CA VAL A 24 2.25 33.77 -3.91
C VAL A 24 2.27 32.24 -4.03
N PRO A 25 1.82 31.44 -3.04
CA PRO A 25 1.77 29.98 -3.18
C PRO A 25 0.74 29.49 -4.21
N LEU A 26 -0.32 30.25 -4.49
CA LEU A 26 -1.28 29.93 -5.55
C LEU A 26 -0.64 30.10 -6.94
N VAL A 27 0.01 31.23 -7.20
CA VAL A 27 0.72 31.49 -8.46
C VAL A 27 1.89 30.52 -8.62
N ALA A 28 2.65 30.26 -7.55
CA ALA A 28 3.74 29.30 -7.57
C ALA A 28 3.24 27.87 -7.87
N ARG A 29 2.03 27.49 -7.42
CA ARG A 29 1.42 26.19 -7.74
C ARG A 29 1.10 26.03 -9.21
N VAL A 30 0.76 27.12 -9.90
CA VAL A 30 0.46 27.14 -11.34
C VAL A 30 1.75 27.14 -12.17
N VAL A 31 2.73 27.98 -11.82
CA VAL A 31 3.95 28.19 -12.62
C VAL A 31 5.01 27.12 -12.34
N CYS A 32 5.13 26.69 -11.08
CA CYS A 32 6.14 25.74 -10.62
C CYS A 32 5.51 24.58 -9.81
N PRO A 33 4.61 23.78 -10.41
CA PRO A 33 3.91 22.70 -9.71
C PRO A 33 4.91 21.76 -9.04
N ARG A 34 6.00 21.38 -9.72
CA ARG A 34 7.04 20.47 -9.18
C ARG A 34 7.64 20.90 -7.84
N LEU A 35 7.97 22.19 -7.70
CA LEU A 35 8.61 22.72 -6.48
C LEU A 35 7.58 22.87 -5.36
N THR A 36 6.38 23.32 -5.69
CA THR A 36 5.32 23.51 -4.71
C THR A 36 4.77 22.19 -4.18
N THR A 37 4.65 21.13 -5.00
CA THR A 37 4.25 19.81 -4.50
C THR A 37 5.28 19.27 -3.51
N SER A 38 6.58 19.35 -3.84
CA SER A 38 7.65 18.88 -2.94
C SER A 38 7.72 19.65 -1.64
N LEU A 39 7.60 20.99 -1.69
CA LEU A 39 7.59 21.84 -0.50
C LEU A 39 6.34 21.59 0.35
N SER A 40 5.16 21.51 -0.27
CA SER A 40 3.91 21.24 0.43
C SER A 40 3.89 19.85 1.09
N GLN A 41 4.49 18.84 0.46
CA GLN A 41 4.64 17.50 1.04
C GLN A 41 5.56 17.51 2.27
N ARG A 42 6.68 18.25 2.22
CA ARG A 42 7.59 18.41 3.37
C ARG A 42 6.93 19.17 4.53
N VAL A 43 6.23 20.26 4.24
CA VAL A 43 5.48 21.04 5.25
C VAL A 43 4.35 20.21 5.83
N ALA A 44 3.61 19.47 5.01
CA ALA A 44 2.56 18.56 5.48
C ALA A 44 3.12 17.40 6.33
N ALA A 45 4.28 16.85 5.98
CA ALA A 45 4.94 15.81 6.76
C ALA A 45 5.42 16.30 8.14
N VAL A 46 5.77 17.59 8.26
CA VAL A 46 6.18 18.21 9.54
C VAL A 46 4.98 18.72 10.35
N SER A 47 3.94 19.22 9.69
CA SER A 47 2.79 19.89 10.33
C SER A 47 1.64 18.94 10.67
N ARG A 48 1.46 17.85 9.93
CA ARG A 48 0.43 16.86 10.26
C ARG A 48 1.00 15.92 11.31
N SER A 49 0.71 16.19 12.58
CA SER A 49 0.66 15.11 13.57
C SER A 49 -0.37 14.10 13.04
N GLN A 50 0.09 13.01 12.43
CA GLN A 50 -0.79 11.95 11.97
C GLN A 50 -1.40 11.35 13.23
N ILE A 51 -2.67 11.70 13.51
CA ILE A 51 -3.42 11.08 14.59
C ILE A 51 -3.48 9.59 14.23
N SER A 52 -2.79 8.77 15.01
CA SER A 52 -2.75 7.32 14.81
C SER A 52 -4.12 6.75 15.15
N THR A 53 -4.98 6.60 14.14
CA THR A 53 -6.30 6.00 14.31
C THR A 53 -6.21 4.49 14.17
N ARG A 54 -6.85 3.78 15.10
CA ARG A 54 -7.01 2.32 15.06
C ARG A 54 -8.36 1.98 14.47
N LEU A 55 -8.37 1.04 13.52
CA LEU A 55 -9.61 0.52 12.97
C LEU A 55 -10.24 -0.46 13.97
N GLN A 56 -11.43 -0.14 14.42
CA GLN A 56 -12.24 -1.00 15.27
C GLN A 56 -13.24 -1.75 14.40
N LEU A 57 -13.02 -3.05 14.22
CA LEU A 57 -13.86 -3.91 13.38
C LEU A 57 -14.88 -4.70 14.18
N GLU A 58 -14.54 -5.06 15.41
CA GLU A 58 -15.38 -5.94 16.22
C GLU A 58 -16.60 -5.19 16.72
N ARG A 59 -17.75 -5.82 16.56
CA ARG A 59 -19.02 -5.35 17.10
C ARG A 59 -18.95 -5.37 18.62
N LEU A 60 -18.93 -4.20 19.24
CA LEU A 60 -18.97 -4.05 20.71
C LEU A 60 -20.40 -4.08 21.27
N GLU A 61 -21.36 -3.55 20.51
CA GLU A 61 -22.75 -3.40 20.94
C GLU A 61 -23.67 -4.13 19.97
N ALA A 62 -24.72 -4.76 20.52
CA ALA A 62 -25.71 -5.48 19.72
C ALA A 62 -26.71 -4.55 19.01
N ASP A 63 -26.60 -3.25 19.25
CA ASP A 63 -27.56 -2.26 18.76
C ASP A 63 -27.59 -2.21 17.24
N THR A 64 -28.81 -2.15 16.72
CA THR A 64 -29.07 -1.98 15.30
C THR A 64 -28.98 -0.49 14.95
N LEU A 65 -28.24 -0.18 13.90
CA LEU A 65 -28.22 1.13 13.28
C LEU A 65 -29.62 1.46 12.71
N PRO A 66 -29.96 2.75 12.49
CA PRO A 66 -31.28 3.17 12.01
C PRO A 66 -31.73 2.53 10.68
N ASN A 67 -30.80 1.96 9.91
CA ASN A 67 -31.06 1.25 8.66
C ASN A 67 -31.21 -0.28 8.84
N GLY A 68 -31.27 -0.79 10.08
CA GLY A 68 -31.38 -2.21 10.39
C GLY A 68 -30.08 -3.00 10.28
N THR A 69 -28.93 -2.35 10.06
CA THR A 69 -27.61 -3.01 10.02
C THR A 69 -26.91 -2.92 11.37
N HIS A 70 -25.85 -3.72 11.59
CA HIS A 70 -25.02 -3.60 12.78
C HIS A 70 -23.69 -2.91 12.46
N ALA A 71 -23.16 -2.14 13.42
CA ALA A 71 -21.80 -1.61 13.32
C ALA A 71 -20.77 -2.70 13.61
N GLY A 72 -19.84 -2.92 12.68
CA GLY A 72 -18.78 -3.92 12.84
C GLY A 72 -19.22 -5.36 12.57
N PHE A 73 -18.26 -6.27 12.73
CA PHE A 73 -18.40 -7.70 12.44
C PHE A 73 -18.29 -8.52 13.73
N ASP A 74 -19.01 -9.63 13.79
CA ASP A 74 -18.72 -10.68 14.76
C ASP A 74 -17.58 -11.60 14.28
N VAL A 75 -17.02 -12.40 15.18
CA VAL A 75 -15.87 -13.27 14.89
C VAL A 75 -16.20 -14.32 13.81
N ASN A 76 -17.44 -14.82 13.75
CA ASN A 76 -17.86 -15.79 12.74
C ASN A 76 -18.01 -15.15 11.36
N GLU A 77 -18.50 -13.92 11.29
CA GLU A 77 -18.53 -13.08 10.08
C GLU A 77 -17.11 -12.83 9.56
N MET A 78 -16.20 -12.39 10.44
CA MET A 78 -14.79 -12.20 10.10
C MET A 78 -14.17 -13.49 9.55
N ALA A 79 -14.39 -14.64 10.21
CA ALA A 79 -13.90 -15.93 9.73
C ALA A 79 -14.49 -16.34 8.37
N ARG A 80 -15.78 -16.08 8.12
CA ARG A 80 -16.38 -16.29 6.80
C ARG A 80 -15.75 -15.40 5.73
N ILE A 81 -15.44 -14.15 6.05
CA ILE A 81 -14.77 -13.22 5.11
C ILE A 81 -13.35 -13.72 4.79
N VAL A 82 -12.56 -14.06 5.81
CA VAL A 82 -11.19 -14.55 5.66
C VAL A 82 -11.16 -15.82 4.81
N GLN A 83 -11.98 -16.81 5.16
CA GLN A 83 -12.08 -18.06 4.43
C GLN A 83 -12.47 -17.84 2.96
N ARG A 84 -13.56 -17.11 2.69
CA ARG A 84 -14.03 -16.89 1.31
C ARG A 84 -12.99 -16.23 0.43
N MET A 85 -12.24 -15.26 0.98
CA MET A 85 -11.17 -14.61 0.23
C MET A 85 -10.04 -15.58 -0.08
N LEU A 86 -9.57 -16.34 0.92
CA LEU A 86 -8.48 -17.30 0.77
C LEU A 86 -8.84 -18.42 -0.22
N ASP A 87 -10.07 -18.94 -0.13
CA ASP A 87 -10.63 -19.89 -1.11
C ASP A 87 -10.69 -19.26 -2.50
N GLY A 88 -11.19 -18.02 -2.62
CA GLY A 88 -11.33 -17.33 -3.88
C GLY A 88 -10.01 -17.08 -4.61
N ILE A 89 -8.91 -16.87 -3.88
CA ILE A 89 -7.56 -16.70 -4.46
C ILE A 89 -6.75 -18.02 -4.51
N GLY A 90 -7.30 -19.12 -4.00
CA GLY A 90 -6.63 -20.43 -3.94
C GLY A 90 -5.50 -20.54 -2.90
N LEU A 91 -5.40 -19.60 -1.95
CA LEU A 91 -4.37 -19.62 -0.90
C LEU A 91 -4.85 -20.41 0.33
N GLN A 92 -4.76 -21.73 0.25
CA GLN A 92 -5.25 -22.64 1.30
C GLN A 92 -4.11 -23.29 2.11
N SER A 93 -2.88 -23.27 1.60
CA SER A 93 -1.71 -23.88 2.25
C SER A 93 -0.42 -23.18 1.82
N ARG A 94 0.72 -23.57 2.44
CA ARG A 94 2.07 -23.04 2.13
C ARG A 94 2.17 -21.52 2.28
N PHE A 95 1.59 -20.99 3.35
CA PHE A 95 1.69 -19.58 3.67
C PHE A 95 3.14 -19.13 3.85
N SER A 96 3.44 -17.94 3.34
CA SER A 96 4.68 -17.22 3.61
C SER A 96 4.65 -16.58 5.00
N ARG A 97 5.82 -16.18 5.51
CA ARG A 97 5.92 -15.43 6.77
C ARG A 97 5.19 -14.08 6.73
N ILE A 98 5.15 -13.43 5.56
CA ILE A 98 4.38 -12.20 5.32
C ILE A 98 3.46 -12.41 4.13
N VAL A 99 2.17 -12.21 4.34
CA VAL A 99 1.16 -12.16 3.26
C VAL A 99 0.67 -10.73 3.12
N ALA A 100 0.93 -10.11 1.97
CA ALA A 100 0.52 -8.73 1.70
C ALA A 100 -0.85 -8.69 1.02
N VAL A 101 -1.79 -7.95 1.62
CA VAL A 101 -3.10 -7.67 1.01
C VAL A 101 -3.07 -6.22 0.53
N ILE A 102 -3.08 -6.04 -0.79
CA ILE A 102 -2.92 -4.73 -1.42
C ILE A 102 -4.27 -4.30 -2.00
N GLY A 103 -4.84 -3.25 -1.42
CA GLY A 103 -5.93 -2.52 -2.04
C GLY A 103 -5.42 -1.57 -3.12
N HIS A 104 -6.31 -1.15 -4.01
CA HIS A 104 -5.98 -0.19 -5.08
C HIS A 104 -6.75 1.10 -4.86
N GLY A 105 -6.14 2.23 -5.18
CA GLY A 105 -6.82 3.51 -5.33
C GLY A 105 -5.99 4.45 -6.19
N SER A 106 -6.56 5.57 -6.58
CA SER A 106 -5.87 6.56 -7.40
C SER A 106 -5.92 7.92 -6.72
N SER A 107 -4.76 8.54 -6.47
CA SER A 107 -4.71 9.90 -5.94
C SER A 107 -4.32 10.89 -7.03
N SER A 108 -5.20 11.84 -7.32
CA SER A 108 -4.94 12.94 -8.25
C SER A 108 -5.53 14.23 -7.72
N LEU A 109 -4.79 15.33 -7.87
CA LEU A 109 -5.21 16.65 -7.43
C LEU A 109 -6.35 17.23 -8.30
N ASN A 110 -6.39 16.87 -9.58
CA ASN A 110 -7.47 17.24 -10.50
C ASN A 110 -8.18 15.97 -10.98
N ASN A 111 -9.06 15.43 -10.12
CA ASN A 111 -9.78 14.19 -10.41
C ASN A 111 -11.31 14.35 -10.29
N PRO A 112 -11.97 14.99 -11.27
CA PRO A 112 -13.43 15.12 -11.27
C PRO A 112 -14.15 13.77 -11.40
N HIS A 113 -13.42 12.68 -11.72
CA HIS A 113 -13.96 11.33 -11.88
C HIS A 113 -13.24 10.33 -10.96
N GLU A 114 -12.92 10.73 -9.72
CA GLU A 114 -12.16 9.90 -8.77
C GLU A 114 -12.70 8.47 -8.62
N SER A 115 -14.02 8.33 -8.50
CA SER A 115 -14.67 7.02 -8.38
C SER A 115 -14.52 6.11 -9.61
N ALA A 116 -14.24 6.67 -10.80
CA ALA A 116 -14.00 5.91 -12.01
C ALA A 116 -12.55 5.38 -12.12
N TYR A 117 -11.63 5.95 -11.35
CA TYR A 117 -10.22 5.54 -11.29
C TYR A 117 -9.89 4.70 -10.05
N ASP A 118 -10.74 4.78 -9.03
CA ASP A 118 -10.67 3.90 -7.86
C ASP A 118 -11.14 2.47 -8.19
N CYS A 119 -11.09 1.59 -7.20
CA CYS A 119 -11.28 0.16 -7.43
C CYS A 119 -12.71 -0.17 -7.85
N GLY A 120 -12.89 -0.62 -9.10
CA GLY A 120 -14.18 -1.08 -9.62
C GLY A 120 -14.76 -2.26 -8.82
N ALA A 121 -13.91 -3.16 -8.33
CA ALA A 121 -14.33 -4.26 -7.44
C ALA A 121 -14.74 -3.78 -6.03
N CYS A 122 -14.45 -2.52 -5.69
CA CYS A 122 -14.90 -1.86 -4.46
C CYS A 122 -16.01 -0.82 -4.73
N GLY A 123 -16.69 -0.90 -5.88
CA GLY A 123 -17.78 0.01 -6.24
C GLY A 123 -17.32 1.44 -6.51
N GLY A 124 -16.07 1.61 -6.98
CA GLY A 124 -15.48 2.93 -7.21
C GLY A 124 -14.92 3.59 -5.94
N GLY A 125 -14.75 2.82 -4.86
CA GLY A 125 -14.04 3.26 -3.66
C GLY A 125 -12.59 2.78 -3.62
N ARG A 126 -11.78 3.40 -2.76
CA ARG A 126 -10.41 2.96 -2.48
C ARG A 126 -10.42 1.59 -1.80
N GLY A 127 -9.59 0.66 -2.26
CA GLY A 127 -9.47 -0.69 -1.71
C GLY A 127 -8.64 -0.79 -0.42
N GLY A 128 -7.92 0.26 -0.05
CA GLY A 128 -7.05 0.28 1.14
C GLY A 128 -7.76 -0.09 2.45
N PRO A 129 -8.92 0.52 2.79
CA PRO A 129 -9.70 0.15 3.97
C PRO A 129 -10.10 -1.33 4.01
N ASN A 130 -10.49 -1.92 2.87
CA ASN A 130 -10.85 -3.34 2.79
C ASN A 130 -9.63 -4.24 3.03
N ALA A 131 -8.49 -3.90 2.43
CA ALA A 131 -7.23 -4.62 2.68
C ALA A 131 -6.82 -4.55 4.16
N ARG A 132 -6.94 -3.37 4.77
CA ARG A 132 -6.67 -3.16 6.21
C ARG A 132 -7.60 -3.99 7.08
N ALA A 133 -8.91 -3.97 6.79
CA ALA A 133 -9.89 -4.75 7.52
C ALA A 133 -9.59 -6.25 7.44
N PHE A 134 -9.31 -6.76 6.24
CA PHE A 134 -8.95 -8.16 6.02
C PHE A 134 -7.71 -8.58 6.80
N ALA A 135 -6.62 -7.80 6.73
CA ALA A 135 -5.38 -8.15 7.44
C ALA A 135 -5.58 -8.20 8.96
N ILE A 136 -6.40 -7.31 9.51
CA ILE A 136 -6.75 -7.36 10.95
C ILE A 136 -7.53 -8.64 11.26
N MET A 137 -8.55 -8.98 10.47
CA MET A 137 -9.35 -10.21 10.66
C MET A 137 -8.47 -11.46 10.55
N ALA A 138 -7.61 -11.54 9.53
CA ALA A 138 -6.75 -12.69 9.27
C ALA A 138 -5.62 -12.85 10.31
N ASN A 139 -5.32 -11.82 11.09
CA ASN A 139 -4.36 -11.88 12.20
C ASN A 139 -5.01 -12.12 13.57
N ASP A 140 -6.35 -12.14 13.67
CA ASP A 140 -7.05 -12.46 14.91
C ASP A 140 -7.00 -13.98 15.18
N SER A 141 -6.50 -14.38 16.34
CA SER A 141 -6.33 -15.79 16.70
C SER A 141 -7.66 -16.55 16.80
N ARG A 142 -8.74 -15.89 17.22
CA ARG A 142 -10.09 -16.48 17.29
C ARG A 142 -10.62 -16.75 15.89
N VAL A 143 -10.38 -15.82 14.96
CA VAL A 143 -10.71 -15.99 13.55
C VAL A 143 -9.91 -17.14 12.94
N ARG A 144 -8.59 -17.19 13.18
CA ARG A 144 -7.73 -18.29 12.71
C ARG A 144 -8.17 -19.66 13.22
N ALA A 145 -8.58 -19.76 14.49
CA ALA A 145 -9.09 -21.00 15.06
C ALA A 145 -10.33 -21.50 14.29
N ILE A 146 -11.28 -20.61 13.96
CA ILE A 146 -12.47 -20.97 13.17
C ILE A 146 -12.11 -21.31 11.73
N VAL A 147 -11.19 -20.57 11.11
CA VAL A 147 -10.76 -20.83 9.73
C VAL A 147 -10.03 -22.19 9.62
N ALA A 148 -9.29 -22.59 10.66
CA ALA A 148 -8.64 -23.89 10.74
C ALA A 148 -9.64 -25.05 10.81
N THR A 149 -10.75 -24.93 11.55
CA THR A 149 -11.81 -25.96 11.56
C THR A 149 -12.49 -26.14 10.21
N ARG A 150 -12.33 -25.16 9.30
CA ARG A 150 -12.84 -25.18 7.92
C ARG A 150 -11.79 -25.59 6.89
N GLY A 151 -10.65 -26.11 7.34
CA GLY A 151 -9.63 -26.72 6.47
C GLY A 151 -8.49 -25.81 6.03
N ILE A 152 -8.43 -24.55 6.48
CA ILE A 152 -7.34 -23.63 6.17
C ILE A 152 -6.54 -23.33 7.44
N ALA A 153 -5.42 -24.03 7.61
CA ALA A 153 -4.52 -23.81 8.74
C ALA A 153 -3.52 -22.70 8.41
N ILE A 154 -3.74 -21.50 8.95
CA ILE A 154 -2.80 -20.37 8.85
C ILE A 154 -1.72 -20.52 9.94
N PRO A 155 -0.44 -20.67 9.58
CA PRO A 155 0.64 -20.80 10.55
C PRO A 155 0.78 -19.57 11.47
N GLU A 156 1.21 -19.77 12.71
CA GLU A 156 1.37 -18.70 13.69
C GLU A 156 2.41 -17.66 13.25
N GLU A 157 3.45 -18.11 12.55
CA GLU A 157 4.49 -17.26 11.98
C GLU A 157 4.05 -16.49 10.72
N THR A 158 2.85 -16.75 10.18
CA THR A 158 2.31 -15.98 9.07
C THR A 158 1.69 -14.69 9.60
N PHE A 159 2.12 -13.54 9.07
CA PHE A 159 1.54 -12.24 9.39
C PHE A 159 0.95 -11.59 8.14
N PHE A 160 -0.32 -11.21 8.20
CA PHE A 160 -0.97 -10.47 7.12
C PHE A 160 -0.68 -8.98 7.28
N VAL A 161 -0.15 -8.34 6.25
CA VAL A 161 0.07 -6.90 6.21
C VAL A 161 -0.84 -6.28 5.16
N ALA A 162 -1.43 -5.13 5.47
CA ALA A 162 -2.25 -4.40 4.52
C ALA A 162 -1.47 -3.25 3.89
N GLY A 163 -1.72 -3.01 2.61
CA GLY A 163 -1.26 -1.83 1.92
C GLY A 163 -2.28 -1.31 0.93
N MET A 164 -2.03 -0.12 0.41
CA MET A 164 -2.74 0.43 -0.73
C MET A 164 -1.73 0.86 -1.79
N GLN A 165 -1.88 0.33 -2.99
CA GLN A 165 -1.23 0.87 -4.16
C GLN A 165 -1.99 2.10 -4.64
N ASP A 166 -1.29 3.22 -4.75
CA ASP A 166 -1.73 4.37 -5.51
C ASP A 166 -1.31 4.21 -6.97
N THR A 167 -2.28 3.93 -7.85
CA THR A 167 -2.06 3.66 -9.28
C THR A 167 -1.58 4.90 -10.03
N CYS A 168 -1.86 6.09 -9.52
CA CYS A 168 -1.46 7.33 -10.16
C CYS A 168 0.04 7.60 -9.92
N SER A 169 0.50 7.36 -8.68
CA SER A 169 1.88 7.61 -8.27
C SER A 169 2.81 6.39 -8.32
N ASP A 170 2.28 5.18 -8.56
CA ASP A 170 2.99 3.89 -8.50
C ASP A 170 3.70 3.64 -7.16
N THR A 171 3.08 4.08 -6.06
CA THR A 171 3.58 3.89 -4.71
C THR A 171 2.67 3.00 -3.88
N VAL A 172 3.25 2.27 -2.92
CA VAL A 172 2.49 1.48 -1.95
C VAL A 172 2.62 2.13 -0.59
N VAL A 173 1.48 2.39 0.05
CA VAL A 173 1.39 2.86 1.43
C VAL A 173 0.96 1.69 2.31
N TRP A 174 1.78 1.35 3.30
CA TRP A 174 1.50 0.28 4.26
C TRP A 174 0.67 0.76 5.44
N PHE A 175 -0.26 -0.06 5.91
CA PHE A 175 -1.10 0.22 7.07
C PHE A 175 -0.69 -0.62 8.27
N ASP A 176 -0.80 -0.03 9.47
CA ASP A 176 -0.48 -0.68 10.75
C ASP A 176 0.90 -1.38 10.75
N ALA A 177 1.89 -0.82 10.05
CA ALA A 177 3.23 -1.38 9.93
C ALA A 177 3.94 -1.50 11.29
N ASP A 178 3.51 -0.74 12.29
CA ASP A 178 3.94 -0.81 13.69
C ASP A 178 3.54 -2.13 14.37
N ARG A 179 2.54 -2.85 13.85
CA ARG A 179 2.09 -4.14 14.37
C ARG A 179 2.86 -5.33 13.81
N VAL A 180 3.68 -5.12 12.78
CA VAL A 180 4.49 -6.20 12.20
C VAL A 180 5.48 -6.69 13.25
N PRO A 181 5.52 -7.99 13.57
CA PRO A 181 6.44 -8.51 14.57
C PRO A 181 7.89 -8.19 14.20
N LYS A 182 8.73 -7.89 15.20
CA LYS A 182 10.14 -7.54 14.97
C LYS A 182 10.91 -8.65 14.21
N THR A 183 10.51 -9.90 14.43
CA THR A 183 11.01 -11.11 13.75
C THR A 183 10.75 -11.12 12.24
N HIS A 184 9.85 -10.27 11.73
CA HIS A 184 9.48 -10.14 10.31
C HIS A 184 10.02 -8.86 9.67
N SER A 185 10.78 -8.04 10.42
CA SER A 185 11.27 -6.74 9.93
C SER A 185 12.15 -6.84 8.68
N ALA A 186 12.95 -7.90 8.53
CA ALA A 186 13.74 -8.14 7.33
C ALA A 186 12.86 -8.47 6.12
N ASP A 187 11.89 -9.36 6.30
CA ASP A 187 10.93 -9.75 5.27
C ASP A 187 10.12 -8.53 4.79
N MET A 188 9.68 -7.68 5.73
CA MET A 188 8.94 -6.46 5.41
C MET A 188 9.78 -5.45 4.60
N ARG A 189 11.07 -5.29 4.94
CA ARG A 189 11.97 -4.43 4.16
C ARG A 189 12.19 -4.96 2.75
N LEU A 190 12.28 -6.28 2.58
CA LEU A 190 12.42 -6.91 1.27
C LEU A 190 11.15 -6.72 0.44
N LEU A 191 9.98 -6.93 1.04
CA LEU A 191 8.68 -6.69 0.41
C LEU A 191 8.56 -5.23 -0.06
N ASP A 192 8.83 -4.26 0.82
CA ASP A 192 8.75 -2.83 0.48
C ASP A 192 9.72 -2.46 -0.65
N LEU A 193 10.96 -2.99 -0.61
CA LEU A 193 11.93 -2.79 -1.69
C LEU A 193 11.46 -3.39 -3.01
N ALA A 194 10.85 -4.57 -2.99
CA ALA A 194 10.30 -5.22 -4.17
C ALA A 194 9.14 -4.40 -4.76
N CYS A 195 8.21 -3.92 -3.93
CA CYS A 195 7.11 -3.05 -4.35
C CYS A 195 7.62 -1.75 -4.97
N ARG A 196 8.63 -1.10 -4.38
CA ARG A 196 9.24 0.12 -4.95
C ARG A 196 9.89 -0.12 -6.31
N LYS A 197 10.58 -1.24 -6.48
CA LYS A 197 11.19 -1.62 -7.77
C LYS A 197 10.13 -1.92 -8.84
N ALA A 198 9.07 -2.63 -8.46
CA ALA A 198 7.94 -2.92 -9.33
C ALA A 198 7.26 -1.60 -9.75
N GLY A 199 6.95 -0.71 -8.80
CA GLY A 199 6.33 0.58 -9.06
C GLY A 199 7.17 1.47 -9.99
N ALA A 200 8.48 1.56 -9.77
CA ALA A 200 9.37 2.30 -10.68
C ALA A 200 9.41 1.71 -12.10
N SER A 201 9.27 0.38 -12.21
CA SER A 201 9.26 -0.30 -13.51
C SER A 201 7.92 -0.12 -14.24
N ASP A 202 6.81 -0.06 -13.50
CA ASP A 202 5.48 0.21 -14.03
C ASP A 202 5.34 1.67 -14.46
N ALA A 203 5.85 2.60 -13.66
CA ALA A 203 5.95 4.01 -14.02
C ALA A 203 6.71 4.21 -15.33
N ARG A 204 7.80 3.46 -15.54
CA ARG A 204 8.58 3.49 -16.78
C ARG A 204 7.79 3.00 -17.98
N GLU A 205 7.07 1.89 -17.82
CA GLU A 205 6.22 1.38 -18.90
C GLU A 205 5.11 2.37 -19.25
N ARG A 206 4.48 2.94 -18.22
CA ARG A 206 3.40 3.91 -18.37
C ARG A 206 3.87 5.21 -19.03
N CYS A 207 5.09 5.66 -18.73
CA CYS A 207 5.68 6.84 -19.38
C CYS A 207 5.78 6.72 -20.91
N ARG A 208 5.81 5.50 -21.49
CA ARG A 208 5.79 5.32 -22.95
C ARG A 208 4.51 5.81 -23.62
N ARG A 209 3.43 6.00 -22.85
CA ARG A 209 2.14 6.52 -23.32
C ARG A 209 2.01 8.04 -23.17
N PHE A 210 2.95 8.69 -22.49
CA PHE A 210 2.90 10.13 -22.28
C PHE A 210 3.75 10.85 -23.30
N ASP A 211 3.13 11.71 -24.12
CA ASP A 211 3.86 12.62 -25.00
C ASP A 211 4.81 13.55 -24.20
N SER A 212 4.50 13.79 -22.92
CA SER A 212 5.32 14.60 -22.02
C SER A 212 6.53 13.87 -21.42
N ALA A 213 6.75 12.59 -21.75
CA ALA A 213 7.85 11.79 -21.21
C ALA A 213 8.75 11.25 -22.33
N PRO A 214 10.09 11.33 -22.19
CA PRO A 214 10.99 10.74 -23.16
C PRO A 214 10.94 9.21 -23.10
N LEU A 215 11.00 8.55 -24.26
CA LEU A 215 10.89 7.08 -24.38
C LEU A 215 12.04 6.32 -23.67
N ASN A 216 13.19 6.96 -23.51
CA ASN A 216 14.38 6.41 -22.85
C ASN A 216 14.48 6.80 -21.35
N VAL A 217 13.38 7.23 -20.74
CA VAL A 217 13.35 7.63 -19.33
C VAL A 217 13.80 6.50 -18.40
N THR A 218 14.66 6.83 -17.43
CA THR A 218 15.09 5.87 -16.39
C THR A 218 13.91 5.56 -15.45
N ALA A 219 13.90 4.38 -14.82
CA ALA A 219 12.81 4.00 -13.90
C ALA A 219 12.61 5.02 -12.75
N ALA A 220 13.71 5.54 -12.20
CA ALA A 220 13.64 6.57 -11.16
C ALA A 220 13.10 7.92 -11.67
N ALA A 221 13.46 8.33 -12.89
CA ALA A 221 12.92 9.55 -13.50
C ALA A 221 11.45 9.37 -13.91
N ALA A 222 11.07 8.19 -14.37
CA ALA A 222 9.70 7.85 -14.71
C ALA A 222 8.79 7.89 -13.47
N LEU A 223 9.23 7.30 -12.36
CA LEU A 223 8.52 7.35 -11.09
C LEU A 223 8.30 8.81 -10.65
N ARG A 224 9.34 9.65 -10.70
CA ARG A 224 9.19 11.09 -10.40
C ARG A 224 8.21 11.77 -11.35
N HIS A 225 8.23 11.42 -12.64
CA HIS A 225 7.32 12.01 -13.64
C HIS A 225 5.87 11.67 -13.33
N VAL A 226 5.53 10.39 -13.07
CA VAL A 226 4.16 9.98 -12.74
C VAL A 226 3.67 10.57 -11.42
N SER A 227 4.52 10.57 -10.38
CA SER A 227 4.16 11.17 -9.09
C SER A 227 3.92 12.67 -9.19
N GLN A 228 4.63 13.38 -10.08
CA GLN A 228 4.40 14.80 -10.33
C GLN A 228 3.08 15.03 -11.06
N ARG A 229 2.75 14.21 -12.05
CA ARG A 229 1.48 14.29 -12.78
C ARG A 229 0.30 14.15 -11.81
N ALA A 230 0.40 13.26 -10.82
CA ALA A 230 -0.63 13.09 -9.79
C ALA A 230 -0.94 14.38 -9.00
N GLY A 231 0.07 15.23 -8.80
CA GLY A 231 -0.04 16.49 -8.06
C GLY A 231 -0.23 17.74 -8.92
N ASP A 232 -0.39 17.59 -10.24
CA ASP A 232 -0.48 18.69 -11.19
C ASP A 232 -1.94 18.95 -11.59
N LEU A 233 -2.43 20.16 -11.28
CA LEU A 233 -3.81 20.58 -11.59
C LEU A 233 -4.10 20.60 -13.10
N ALA A 234 -3.08 20.76 -13.94
CA ALA A 234 -3.27 20.73 -15.39
C ALA A 234 -3.56 19.32 -15.93
N GLN A 235 -3.31 18.27 -15.14
CA GLN A 235 -3.50 16.89 -15.56
C GLN A 235 -4.92 16.42 -15.25
N VAL A 236 -5.80 16.48 -16.25
CA VAL A 236 -7.17 15.93 -16.16
C VAL A 236 -7.17 14.40 -16.12
N ARG A 237 -6.13 13.76 -16.66
CA ARG A 237 -5.93 12.30 -16.67
C ARG A 237 -4.46 11.94 -16.38
N PRO A 238 -3.99 12.08 -15.13
CA PRO A 238 -2.58 11.94 -14.82
C PRO A 238 -2.05 10.51 -15.03
N GLU A 239 -2.91 9.50 -14.88
CA GLU A 239 -2.55 8.10 -15.06
C GLU A 239 -2.84 7.51 -16.46
N LEU A 240 -3.64 8.19 -17.30
CA LEU A 240 -4.14 7.69 -18.60
C LEU A 240 -4.72 6.25 -18.55
N GLY A 241 -5.44 5.95 -17.46
CA GLY A 241 -6.03 4.64 -17.20
C GLY A 241 -5.04 3.63 -16.61
N PRO A 242 -5.47 2.79 -15.66
CA PRO A 242 -4.57 1.87 -14.97
C PRO A 242 -4.02 0.81 -15.93
N VAL A 243 -2.71 0.57 -15.86
CA VAL A 243 -2.07 -0.62 -16.41
C VAL A 243 -2.04 -1.64 -15.27
N TRP A 244 -2.82 -2.71 -15.37
CA TRP A 244 -3.01 -3.75 -14.34
C TRP A 244 -1.77 -4.64 -14.06
N ARG A 245 -0.56 -4.21 -14.44
CA ARG A 245 0.64 -5.08 -14.48
C ARG A 245 1.41 -5.19 -13.15
N LEU A 246 1.13 -4.37 -12.13
CA LEU A 246 1.96 -4.37 -10.91
C LEU A 246 1.87 -5.71 -10.16
N LEU A 247 0.67 -6.28 -10.01
CA LEU A 247 0.47 -7.51 -9.24
C LEU A 247 1.05 -8.74 -9.94
N GLU A 248 0.97 -8.85 -11.27
CA GLU A 248 1.62 -9.93 -12.02
C GLU A 248 3.14 -9.91 -11.83
N ARG A 249 3.74 -8.72 -11.73
CA ARG A 249 5.19 -8.56 -11.60
C ARG A 249 5.67 -8.78 -10.16
N VAL A 250 4.84 -8.51 -9.15
CA VAL A 250 5.13 -8.88 -7.76
C VAL A 250 5.04 -10.39 -7.55
N ALA A 251 4.06 -11.06 -8.17
CA ALA A 251 4.01 -12.53 -8.20
C ALA A 251 5.21 -13.14 -8.97
N ALA A 252 5.67 -12.49 -10.06
CA ALA A 252 6.91 -12.89 -10.73
C ALA A 252 8.18 -12.62 -9.89
N ALA A 253 8.18 -11.58 -9.05
CA ALA A 253 9.25 -11.31 -8.09
C ALA A 253 9.26 -12.32 -6.93
N GLU A 254 8.09 -12.81 -6.52
CA GLU A 254 7.92 -13.94 -5.60
C GLU A 254 8.48 -15.23 -6.20
N GLN A 255 8.19 -15.52 -7.47
CA GLN A 255 8.78 -16.67 -8.17
C GLN A 255 10.31 -16.55 -8.28
N ALA A 256 10.84 -15.38 -8.66
CA ALA A 256 12.29 -15.14 -8.71
C ALA A 256 12.97 -15.22 -7.33
N TRP A 257 12.26 -14.89 -6.25
CA TRP A 257 12.74 -15.01 -4.87
C TRP A 257 12.70 -16.46 -4.37
N ILE A 258 11.64 -17.21 -4.70
CA ILE A 258 11.52 -18.65 -4.48
C ILE A 258 12.64 -19.40 -5.23
N ASP A 259 12.90 -19.03 -6.48
CA ASP A 259 13.96 -19.61 -7.31
C ASP A 259 15.35 -19.31 -6.73
N TRP A 260 15.58 -18.07 -6.24
CA TRP A 260 16.83 -17.68 -5.58
C TRP A 260 17.05 -18.40 -4.24
N LEU A 261 16.00 -18.57 -3.43
CA LEU A 261 16.06 -19.35 -2.18
C LEU A 261 16.29 -20.84 -2.46
N GLY A 262 15.67 -21.38 -3.51
CA GLY A 262 15.91 -22.74 -3.99
C GLY A 262 17.37 -22.96 -4.40
N ALA A 263 17.95 -22.00 -5.15
CA ALA A 263 19.35 -22.03 -5.54
C ALA A 263 20.32 -21.96 -4.35
N LYS A 264 20.01 -21.13 -3.33
CA LYS A 264 20.81 -21.04 -2.09
C LYS A 264 20.73 -22.30 -1.24
N ARG A 265 19.54 -22.93 -1.15
CA ARG A 265 19.37 -24.20 -0.42
C ARG A 265 20.10 -25.34 -1.10
N ALA A 266 20.16 -25.35 -2.44
CA ALA A 266 20.92 -26.31 -3.22
C ALA A 266 22.44 -26.14 -3.08
N SER A 267 22.96 -24.92 -2.93
CA SER A 267 24.41 -24.70 -2.72
C SER A 267 24.85 -25.06 -1.31
N VAL A 268 24.02 -24.80 -0.30
CA VAL A 268 24.27 -25.19 1.10
C VAL A 268 24.23 -26.72 1.26
N ASN A 269 23.27 -27.41 0.65
CA ASN A 269 23.22 -28.88 0.69
C ASN A 269 24.36 -29.55 -0.09
N ARG A 270 24.90 -28.90 -1.12
CA ARG A 270 26.07 -29.42 -1.87
C ARG A 270 27.35 -29.27 -1.04
N SER A 271 27.54 -28.12 -0.40
CA SER A 271 28.64 -27.87 0.55
C SER A 271 28.63 -28.85 1.74
N VAL A 272 27.45 -29.20 2.26
CA VAL A 272 27.32 -30.17 3.36
C VAL A 272 27.59 -31.61 2.90
N ARG A 273 27.24 -31.98 1.65
CA ARG A 273 27.58 -33.29 1.07
C ARG A 273 29.07 -33.43 0.77
N ASP A 274 29.72 -32.37 0.33
CA ASP A 274 31.16 -32.38 0.01
C ASP A 274 32.04 -32.34 1.27
N SER A 275 31.47 -31.93 2.42
CA SER A 275 32.15 -31.90 3.73
C SER A 275 32.12 -33.24 4.48
N PHE A 276 31.36 -34.23 4.02
CA PHE A 276 31.30 -35.58 4.59
C PHE A 276 31.47 -36.63 3.49
N PRO A 277 32.70 -37.00 3.12
CA PRO A 277 32.92 -38.13 2.22
C PRO A 277 32.41 -39.40 2.90
N ASN A 278 31.57 -40.13 2.17
CA ASN A 278 30.95 -41.38 2.57
C ASN A 278 32.04 -42.36 3.05
N ARG A 279 32.05 -42.72 4.34
CA ARG A 279 32.84 -43.86 4.83
C ARG A 279 32.21 -45.10 4.21
N SER A 280 32.92 -45.72 3.27
CA SER A 280 32.58 -47.03 2.74
C SER A 280 32.71 -48.06 3.86
N ASP A 281 31.58 -48.57 4.34
CA ASP A 281 31.49 -49.88 4.97
C ASP A 281 31.88 -50.92 3.93
N GLY A 282 33.04 -51.52 4.13
CA GLY A 282 33.61 -52.52 3.23
C GLY A 282 34.78 -53.22 3.90
N ASP A 283 34.49 -53.93 5.00
CA ASP A 283 35.38 -55.00 5.45
C ASP A 283 34.53 -56.16 6.04
N ARG A 284 34.19 -57.11 5.17
CA ARG A 284 33.96 -58.50 5.53
C ARG A 284 34.97 -59.31 4.71
N GLY A 285 36.07 -59.67 5.37
CA GLY A 285 37.06 -60.65 4.96
C GLY A 285 37.53 -61.37 6.22
#